data_AF-A0A925ZJY3-F1
#
_entry.id   AF-A0A925ZJY3-F1
#
_cell.length_a   1.000
_cell.length_b   1.000
_cell.length_c   1.000
_cell.angle_alpha   90.00
_cell.angle_beta   90.00
_cell.angle_gamma   90.00
#
_symmetry.space_group_name_H-M   'P 1'
#
loop_
_entity.id
_entity.type
_entity.pdbx_description
1 polymer ?
#
loop_
_entity_poly.entity_id
_entity_poly.type
_entity_poly.pdbx_seq_one_letter_code
_entity_poly.pdbx_strand_id
1 'polypeptide(L)'
;AGRGKGWQFGAGWGGHVPIGKMGAFMDIDIAGYAILQGLRVTERPGGLGQLRLLFGWQAFERLSMFAGPTLSVLVSRMEACPTDGGDACMPGDEEPALKRPGYGWTVWDRRTDDGGPHIRLWPGFAAGLRF
;
A
#
# COMPACT_ATOMS: atom_id res chain seq x y z
N ALA A 1 14.53 -9.28 -6.15
CA ALA A 1 14.34 -8.12 -5.24
C ALA A 1 13.36 -7.14 -5.90
N GLY A 2 12.27 -6.76 -5.22
CA GLY A 2 11.20 -5.93 -5.80
C GLY A 2 11.62 -4.47 -6.03
N ARG A 3 11.25 -3.89 -7.17
CA ARG A 3 11.66 -2.55 -7.68
C ARG A 3 11.11 -1.34 -6.91
N GLY A 4 10.38 -1.52 -5.80
CA GLY A 4 9.77 -0.45 -5.01
C GLY A 4 10.24 -0.43 -3.55
N LYS A 5 11.51 -0.11 -3.32
CA LYS A 5 12.05 0.07 -1.95
C LYS A 5 11.71 1.48 -1.47
N GLY A 6 10.99 1.58 -0.37
CA GLY A 6 10.63 2.86 0.23
C GLY A 6 10.36 2.74 1.71
N TRP A 7 10.40 3.88 2.39
CA TRP A 7 9.99 3.99 3.78
C TRP A 7 8.49 4.28 3.83
N GLN A 8 7.79 3.61 4.73
CA GLN A 8 6.35 3.75 4.92
C GLN A 8 6.11 4.23 6.36
N PHE A 9 5.53 5.42 6.49
CA PHE A 9 5.16 6.00 7.79
C PHE A 9 3.67 6.25 7.81
N GLY A 10 2.97 5.80 8.82
CA GLY A 10 1.53 5.96 8.84
C GLY A 10 0.89 5.54 10.14
N ALA A 11 -0.42 5.74 10.16
CA ALA A 11 -1.28 5.37 11.26
C ALA A 11 -2.48 4.60 10.72
N GLY A 12 -3.02 3.72 11.54
CA GLY A 12 -4.22 2.98 11.22
C GLY A 12 -5.10 2.83 12.44
N TRP A 13 -6.35 2.55 12.18
CA TRP A 13 -7.35 2.25 13.18
C TRP A 13 -8.14 1.03 12.76
N GLY A 14 -8.54 0.24 13.75
CA GLY A 14 -9.26 -0.99 13.50
C GLY A 14 -10.01 -1.47 14.73
N GLY A 15 -10.92 -2.41 14.48
CA GLY A 15 -11.71 -3.08 15.50
C GLY A 15 -11.43 -4.57 15.51
N HIS A 16 -11.52 -5.16 16.71
CA HIS A 16 -11.44 -6.59 16.94
C HIS A 16 -12.82 -7.10 17.37
N VAL A 17 -13.35 -8.08 16.64
CA VAL A 17 -14.66 -8.68 16.91
C VAL A 17 -14.47 -10.16 17.24
N PRO A 18 -14.64 -10.59 18.50
CA PRO A 18 -14.64 -12.01 18.84
C PRO A 18 -15.88 -12.68 18.24
N ILE A 19 -15.68 -13.84 17.62
CA ILE A 19 -16.74 -14.63 16.96
C ILE A 19 -16.95 -15.92 17.75
N GLY A 20 -18.08 -15.99 18.45
CA GLY A 20 -18.48 -17.18 19.22
C GLY A 20 -17.59 -17.46 20.43
N LYS A 21 -17.66 -18.69 20.94
CA LYS A 21 -16.95 -19.12 22.16
C LYS A 21 -15.66 -19.91 21.88
N MET A 22 -15.35 -20.19 20.61
CA MET A 22 -14.26 -21.09 20.20
C MET A 22 -12.92 -20.35 19.95
N GLY A 23 -12.78 -19.11 20.43
CA GLY A 23 -11.56 -18.31 20.24
C GLY A 23 -11.36 -17.79 18.81
N ALA A 24 -12.38 -17.84 17.96
CA ALA A 24 -12.34 -17.22 16.65
C ALA A 24 -12.56 -15.70 16.77
N PHE A 25 -11.99 -14.95 15.84
CA PHE A 25 -12.14 -13.50 15.79
C PHE A 25 -12.03 -12.97 14.37
N MET A 26 -12.52 -11.76 14.18
CA MET A 26 -12.36 -10.98 12.95
C MET A 26 -11.83 -9.60 13.29
N ASP A 27 -10.74 -9.22 12.63
CA ASP A 27 -10.19 -7.88 12.68
C ASP A 27 -10.51 -7.14 11.39
N ILE A 28 -10.92 -5.88 11.52
CA ILE A 28 -11.11 -4.96 10.40
C ILE A 28 -10.31 -3.72 10.71
N ASP A 29 -9.40 -3.35 9.83
CA ASP A 29 -8.60 -2.15 10.01
C ASP A 29 -8.37 -1.39 8.71
N ILE A 30 -8.28 -0.07 8.85
CA ILE A 30 -7.91 0.86 7.80
C ILE A 30 -6.68 1.64 8.23
N ALA A 31 -5.72 1.79 7.34
CA ALA A 31 -4.48 2.50 7.59
C ALA A 31 -4.12 3.42 6.43
N GLY A 32 -3.57 4.58 6.78
CA GLY A 32 -3.03 5.55 5.83
C GLY A 32 -1.54 5.71 6.07
N TYR A 33 -0.76 5.71 4.99
CA TYR A 33 0.69 5.82 5.03
C TYR A 33 1.21 6.84 4.01
N ALA A 34 2.24 7.58 4.39
CA ALA A 34 3.13 8.27 3.47
C ALA A 34 4.24 7.31 3.04
N ILE A 35 4.47 7.22 1.72
CA ILE A 35 5.57 6.45 1.12
C ILE A 35 6.63 7.42 0.61
N LEU A 36 7.86 7.22 1.06
CA LEU A 36 9.05 7.92 0.60
C LEU A 36 9.96 6.93 -0.16
N GLN A 37 10.40 7.28 -1.37
CA GLN A 37 11.35 6.45 -2.12
C GLN A 37 12.78 6.94 -1.91
N GLY A 38 13.63 6.07 -1.37
CA GLY A 38 15.02 6.40 -1.02
C GLY A 38 15.17 7.37 0.17
N LEU A 39 16.37 7.93 0.31
CA LEU A 39 16.74 8.95 1.31
C LEU A 39 16.68 10.38 0.73
N ARG A 40 16.21 10.54 -0.51
CA ARG A 40 16.13 11.84 -1.19
C ARG A 40 14.84 12.55 -0.75
N VAL A 41 14.99 13.47 0.20
CA VAL A 41 13.91 14.31 0.76
C VAL A 41 13.24 15.21 -0.30
N THR A 42 13.83 15.31 -1.50
CA THR A 42 13.36 16.14 -2.62
C THR A 42 12.24 15.51 -3.45
N GLU A 43 12.05 14.19 -3.41
CA GLU A 43 10.95 13.51 -4.11
C GLU A 43 9.65 13.63 -3.32
N ARG A 44 8.52 13.91 -3.98
CA ARG A 44 7.26 14.14 -3.27
C ARG A 44 6.72 12.81 -2.72
N PRO A 45 6.35 12.74 -1.43
CA PRO A 45 5.78 11.52 -0.87
C PRO A 45 4.44 11.21 -1.51
N GLY A 46 4.17 9.93 -1.77
CA GLY A 46 2.84 9.47 -2.17
C GLY A 46 2.07 8.90 -0.99
N GLY A 47 0.75 8.85 -1.12
CA GLY A 47 -0.16 8.32 -0.10
C GLY A 47 -0.57 6.88 -0.40
N LEU A 48 -0.51 6.01 0.59
CA LEU A 48 -1.03 4.65 0.53
C LEU A 48 -2.16 4.48 1.55
N GLY A 49 -3.37 4.21 1.09
CA GLY A 49 -4.45 3.68 1.91
C GLY A 49 -4.46 2.16 1.86
N GLN A 50 -4.67 1.51 2.99
CA GLN A 50 -4.77 0.07 3.09
C GLN A 50 -5.94 -0.33 3.97
N LEU A 51 -6.80 -1.19 3.43
CA LEU A 51 -7.88 -1.86 4.15
C LEU A 51 -7.50 -3.32 4.36
N ARG A 52 -7.75 -3.86 5.55
CA ARG A 52 -7.51 -5.26 5.88
C ARG A 52 -8.73 -5.86 6.55
N LEU A 53 -9.05 -7.08 6.15
CA LEU A 53 -10.04 -7.94 6.79
C LEU A 53 -9.32 -9.22 7.17
N LEU A 54 -9.14 -9.48 8.46
CA LEU A 54 -8.38 -10.64 8.95
C LEU A 54 -9.30 -11.53 9.76
N PHE A 55 -9.30 -12.81 9.44
CA PHE A 55 -9.96 -13.83 10.22
C PHE A 55 -8.91 -14.57 11.00
N GLY A 56 -9.13 -14.73 12.29
CA GLY A 56 -8.18 -15.39 13.15
C GLY A 56 -8.81 -16.37 14.12
N TRP A 57 -7.93 -17.21 14.65
CA TRP A 57 -8.28 -18.22 15.62
C TRP A 57 -7.19 -18.31 16.67
N GLN A 58 -7.60 -18.21 17.93
CA GLN A 58 -6.74 -18.41 19.09
C GLN A 58 -6.68 -19.91 19.41
N ALA A 59 -5.66 -20.59 18.85
CA ALA A 59 -5.46 -22.02 19.03
C ALA A 59 -4.98 -22.37 20.45
N PHE A 60 -4.25 -21.46 21.11
CA PHE A 60 -3.77 -21.62 22.48
C PHE A 60 -3.89 -20.29 23.26
N GLU A 61 -3.80 -20.33 24.59
CA GLU A 61 -3.92 -19.15 25.46
C GLU A 61 -3.02 -17.98 25.06
N ARG A 62 -1.85 -18.27 24.48
CA ARG A 62 -0.83 -17.31 24.04
C ARG A 62 -0.42 -17.49 22.58
N LEU A 63 -1.28 -18.09 21.75
CA LEU A 63 -1.00 -18.22 20.33
C LEU A 63 -2.29 -18.09 19.53
N SER A 64 -2.31 -17.05 18.69
CA SER A 64 -3.35 -16.84 17.69
C SER A 64 -2.74 -16.76 16.30
N MET A 65 -3.43 -17.36 15.34
CA MET A 65 -3.13 -17.22 13.92
C MET A 65 -4.21 -16.39 13.25
N PHE A 66 -3.85 -15.61 12.24
CA PHE A 66 -4.80 -14.84 11.47
C PHE A 66 -4.39 -14.79 10.00
N ALA A 67 -5.39 -14.65 9.13
CA ALA A 67 -5.19 -14.51 7.70
C ALA A 67 -6.39 -13.82 7.04
N GLY A 68 -6.15 -13.11 5.94
CA GLY A 68 -7.25 -12.55 5.17
C GLY A 68 -6.84 -11.57 4.08
N PRO A 69 -7.82 -11.14 3.27
CA PRO A 69 -7.58 -10.26 2.14
C PRO A 69 -7.22 -8.84 2.60
N THR A 70 -6.44 -8.17 1.76
CA THR A 70 -6.15 -6.75 1.90
C THR A 70 -6.47 -6.03 0.61
N LEU A 71 -6.80 -4.74 0.71
CA LEU A 71 -7.00 -3.86 -0.44
C LEU A 71 -6.13 -2.63 -0.24
N SER A 72 -5.25 -2.36 -1.21
CA SER A 72 -4.32 -1.24 -1.15
C SER A 72 -4.63 -0.25 -2.26
N VAL A 73 -4.59 1.05 -1.93
CA VAL A 73 -4.79 2.17 -2.84
C VAL A 73 -3.61 3.12 -2.70
N LEU A 74 -2.84 3.27 -3.76
CA LEU A 74 -1.71 4.18 -3.83
C LEU A 74 -2.06 5.38 -4.70
N VAL A 75 -1.87 6.56 -4.15
CA VAL A 75 -1.98 7.84 -4.83
C VAL A 75 -0.57 8.43 -4.89
N SER A 76 -0.01 8.45 -6.09
CA SER A 76 1.25 9.14 -6.40
C SER A 76 0.97 10.27 -7.37
N ARG A 77 1.76 11.33 -7.39
CA ARG A 77 1.73 12.24 -8.55
C ARG A 77 2.51 11.62 -9.69
N MET A 78 2.21 12.03 -10.91
CA MET A 78 3.16 11.87 -12.00
C MET A 78 4.25 12.91 -11.82
N GLU A 79 5.50 12.49 -11.90
CA GLU A 79 6.61 13.42 -11.99
C GLU A 79 6.88 13.64 -13.47
N ALA A 80 6.83 14.91 -13.90
CA ALA A 80 7.36 15.28 -15.20
C ALA A 80 8.86 14.94 -15.22
N CYS A 81 9.38 14.46 -16.35
CA CYS A 81 10.75 13.98 -16.41
C CYS A 81 11.75 15.06 -15.94
N PRO A 82 12.87 14.67 -15.30
CA PRO A 82 13.87 15.62 -14.86
C PRO A 82 14.39 16.43 -16.06
N THR A 83 14.22 17.75 -16.03
CA THR A 83 14.67 18.65 -17.10
C THR A 83 16.18 18.95 -17.04
N ASP A 84 16.92 18.24 -16.17
CA ASP A 84 18.32 18.50 -15.85
C ASP A 84 19.31 17.81 -16.84
N GLY A 85 18.97 17.79 -18.13
CA GLY A 85 19.81 17.10 -19.11
C GLY A 85 19.32 17.16 -20.56
N GLY A 86 19.02 18.35 -21.08
CA GLY A 86 19.05 18.68 -22.52
C GLY A 86 17.96 18.08 -23.43
N ASP A 87 17.32 16.99 -23.04
CA ASP A 87 16.29 16.34 -23.85
C ASP A 87 14.91 16.74 -23.32
N ALA A 88 14.15 17.49 -24.12
CA ALA A 88 12.78 17.85 -23.78
C ALA A 88 11.94 16.57 -23.64
N CYS A 89 11.18 16.45 -22.54
CA CYS A 89 10.28 15.33 -22.30
C CYS A 89 9.38 15.12 -23.52
N MET A 90 9.33 13.90 -24.06
CA MET A 90 8.30 13.60 -25.06
C MET A 90 6.96 13.39 -24.35
N PRO A 91 5.84 13.80 -24.97
CA PRO A 91 4.51 13.44 -24.48
C PRO A 91 4.41 11.91 -24.33
N GLY A 92 4.25 11.42 -23.10
CA GLY A 92 4.22 9.99 -22.77
C GLY A 92 5.40 9.46 -21.94
N ASP A 93 6.42 10.27 -21.67
CA ASP A 93 7.60 9.89 -20.85
C ASP A 93 7.37 10.05 -19.33
N GLU A 94 6.15 10.38 -18.90
CA GLU A 94 5.78 10.50 -17.49
C GLU A 94 5.87 9.13 -16.77
N GLU A 95 6.88 8.95 -15.92
CA GLU A 95 6.94 7.83 -15.00
C GLU A 95 6.15 8.16 -13.71
N PRO A 96 5.44 7.18 -13.12
CA PRO A 96 4.84 7.39 -11.81
C PRO A 96 5.95 7.63 -10.78
N ALA A 97 5.82 8.72 -10.01
CA ALA A 97 6.79 9.12 -8.98
C ALA A 97 7.08 8.01 -7.96
N LEU A 98 6.16 7.06 -7.82
CA LEU A 98 6.36 5.88 -6.97
C LEU A 98 6.25 4.58 -7.76
N LYS A 99 7.30 3.76 -7.74
CA LYS A 99 7.19 2.34 -8.10
C LYS A 99 6.43 1.58 -7.02
N ARG A 100 5.47 0.73 -7.41
CA ARG A 100 4.58 0.01 -6.48
C ARG A 100 5.37 -0.92 -5.55
N PRO A 101 5.08 -0.96 -4.24
CA PRO A 101 5.56 -2.01 -3.34
C PRO A 101 4.78 -3.34 -3.51
N GLY A 102 5.48 -4.48 -3.68
CA GLY A 102 4.88 -5.83 -3.61
C GLY A 102 4.42 -6.46 -4.95
N TYR A 103 3.46 -7.41 -4.88
CA TYR A 103 2.39 -7.74 -5.86
C TYR A 103 2.63 -7.48 -7.37
N GLY A 104 2.45 -8.40 -8.32
CA GLY A 104 2.52 -8.09 -9.77
C GLY A 104 1.23 -7.56 -10.43
N TRP A 105 0.07 -7.78 -9.80
CA TRP A 105 -1.26 -7.55 -10.40
C TRP A 105 -1.92 -6.28 -9.86
N THR A 106 -2.36 -5.40 -10.74
CA THR A 106 -3.14 -4.19 -10.40
C THR A 106 -4.55 -4.38 -10.93
N VAL A 107 -5.57 -4.16 -10.09
CA VAL A 107 -6.97 -4.29 -10.52
C VAL A 107 -7.46 -2.99 -11.16
N TRP A 108 -6.91 -1.86 -10.73
CA TRP A 108 -7.23 -0.57 -11.32
C TRP A 108 -6.02 0.35 -11.33
N ASP A 109 -5.67 0.86 -12.50
CA ASP A 109 -4.57 1.80 -12.71
C ASP A 109 -5.13 2.95 -13.54
N ARG A 110 -5.29 4.12 -12.92
CA ARG A 110 -5.83 5.31 -13.59
C ARG A 110 -4.83 6.45 -13.52
N ARG A 111 -4.51 6.90 -14.71
CA ARG A 111 -3.75 8.10 -15.01
C ARG A 111 -4.74 9.25 -15.20
N THR A 112 -4.45 10.38 -14.56
CA THR A 112 -5.14 11.64 -14.84
C THR A 112 -4.20 12.45 -15.74
N ASP A 113 -4.76 13.26 -16.64
CA ASP A 113 -4.00 14.05 -17.63
C ASP A 113 -2.90 14.93 -16.99
N ASP A 114 -1.92 15.33 -17.81
CA ASP A 114 -0.67 16.06 -17.50
C ASP A 114 -0.56 16.64 -16.08
N GLY A 115 0.25 15.99 -15.24
CA GLY A 115 0.53 16.41 -13.85
C GLY A 115 -0.52 16.01 -12.80
N GLY A 116 -1.56 15.26 -13.18
CA GLY A 116 -2.59 14.77 -12.28
C GLY A 116 -2.17 13.59 -11.37
N PRO A 117 -3.02 13.21 -10.40
CA PRO A 117 -2.74 12.05 -9.54
C PRO A 117 -2.81 10.74 -10.34
N HIS A 118 -1.83 9.89 -10.11
CA HIS A 118 -1.80 8.49 -10.53
C HIS A 118 -2.33 7.61 -9.39
N ILE A 119 -3.46 6.96 -9.63
CA ILE A 119 -4.14 6.13 -8.64
C ILE A 119 -4.01 4.67 -9.05
N ARG A 120 -3.50 3.84 -8.14
CA ARG A 120 -3.40 2.39 -8.31
C ARG A 120 -4.11 1.68 -7.18
N LEU A 121 -4.90 0.68 -7.51
CA LEU A 121 -5.59 -0.18 -6.57
C LEU A 121 -5.28 -1.64 -6.85
N TRP A 122 -4.94 -2.38 -5.80
CA TRP A 122 -4.66 -3.81 -5.92
C TRP A 122 -5.10 -4.59 -4.67
N PRO A 123 -5.55 -5.83 -4.87
CA PRO A 123 -5.78 -6.77 -3.78
C PRO A 123 -4.44 -7.31 -3.30
N GLY A 124 -4.44 -7.75 -2.05
CA GLY A 124 -3.35 -8.46 -1.41
C GLY A 124 -3.88 -9.45 -0.39
N PHE A 125 -2.96 -9.99 0.39
CA PHE A 125 -3.25 -10.92 1.46
C PHE A 125 -2.26 -10.70 2.60
N ALA A 126 -2.72 -10.86 3.83
CA ALA A 126 -1.90 -10.85 5.02
C ALA A 126 -2.19 -12.11 5.83
N ALA A 127 -1.14 -12.69 6.39
CA ALA A 127 -1.23 -13.76 7.37
C ALA A 127 -0.14 -13.60 8.40
N GLY A 128 -0.39 -14.06 9.62
CA GLY A 128 0.56 -13.93 10.70
C GLY A 128 0.18 -14.74 11.93
N LEU A 129 1.13 -14.74 12.87
CA LEU A 129 1.01 -15.30 14.20
C LEU A 129 1.13 -14.16 15.22
N ARG A 130 0.40 -14.27 16.32
CA ARG A 130 0.45 -13.36 17.47
C ARG A 130 0.56 -14.19 18.75
N PHE A 131 1.47 -13.79 19.63
CA PHE A 131 1.87 -14.47 20.86
C PHE A 131 1.62 -13.60 22.10
#